data_AF-A0A9D2L032-F1
#
_entry.id   AF-A0A9D2L032-F1
#
_cell.length_a   1.000
_cell.length_b   1.000
_cell.length_c   1.000
_cell.angle_alpha   90.00
_cell.angle_beta   90.00
_cell.angle_gamma   90.00
#
_symmetry.space_group_name_H-M   'P 1'
#
loop_
_entity.id
_entity.type
_entity.pdbx_description
1 polymer ?
#
loop_
_entity_poly.entity_id
_entity_poly.type
_entity_poly.pdbx_seq_one_letter_code
_entity_poly.pdbx_strand_id
1 'polypeptide(L)'
;MKNREEFIKLLSEQIRCKRAREDVIREIEAHISDQAQEYEAEGMEPEKAMEEAVEQMGDPVAVGVELDRIHRPRMDWGMVAMAVLFSLGGLAVQCGIGLMAVGSAAFERQCLFIGIGFCLMLGICFLDYSFIGKYAKPLYLLFAAGIVFYIAQFSDMVNGMHRGMILPMYLFAPLYAGILYQYRKTGYAGLLKSIAFLLIPLWIAWRGIPSVVTAFCLFVICGGMLVMVVAKGWFSENRKQTLLFLLLVGILLPVAGIAAGYVFWLADYQKMRVLAFLAPEAYSDGAGYIYRIIGETLNHADWVGGSEYAKTMWEGGLPEEFILLGLVSFYGIAVGFLAVFALAALVIYAFLISLNQKNQLGLMVGMGCTLILGVQVVLGTAVNFGCLPDTIVVLPFLTGGGSVTVTYSIFIGLLLSVSRNRDVLSDRLYRPGWQGRIMRVESLKKMKD
;
A
#
# COMPACT_ATOMS: atom_id res chain seq x y z
N MET A 1 9.76 47.72 -18.94
CA MET A 1 9.06 47.27 -17.72
C MET A 1 8.29 45.99 -18.01
N LYS A 2 8.97 44.84 -18.06
CA LYS A 2 8.29 43.55 -17.86
C LYS A 2 8.04 43.46 -16.36
N ASN A 3 6.87 43.87 -15.91
CA ASN A 3 6.56 43.86 -14.49
C ASN A 3 6.51 42.40 -14.00
N ARG A 4 7.07 42.10 -12.80
CA ARG A 4 7.11 40.74 -12.24
C ARG A 4 5.76 40.03 -12.33
N GLU A 5 4.70 40.78 -12.03
CA GLU A 5 3.31 40.30 -12.07
C GLU A 5 2.89 39.85 -13.47
N GLU A 6 3.32 40.54 -14.51
CA GLU A 6 3.03 40.20 -15.91
C GLU A 6 3.77 38.93 -16.34
N PHE A 7 5.05 38.80 -15.95
CA PHE A 7 5.84 37.59 -16.18
C PHE A 7 5.17 36.36 -15.54
N ILE A 8 4.82 36.46 -14.25
CA ILE A 8 4.17 35.39 -13.51
C ILE A 8 2.80 35.06 -14.11
N LYS A 9 2.02 36.07 -14.51
CA LYS A 9 0.72 35.87 -15.13
C LYS A 9 0.85 35.06 -16.43
N LEU A 10 1.69 35.51 -17.36
CA LEU A 10 1.91 34.84 -18.65
C LEU A 10 2.42 33.41 -18.49
N LEU A 11 3.37 33.20 -17.56
CA LEU A 11 3.88 31.88 -17.22
C LEU A 11 2.78 30.96 -16.66
N SER A 12 1.95 31.49 -15.74
CA SER A 12 0.89 30.71 -15.09
C SER A 12 -0.20 30.24 -16.06
N GLU A 13 -0.46 31.02 -17.11
CA GLU A 13 -1.43 30.70 -18.15
C GLU A 13 -1.00 29.47 -18.95
N GLN A 14 0.31 29.20 -19.07
CA GLN A 14 0.83 28.04 -19.78
C GLN A 14 0.70 26.73 -18.97
N ILE A 15 0.63 26.82 -17.63
CA ILE A 15 0.57 25.64 -16.75
C ILE A 15 -0.87 25.14 -16.65
N ARG A 16 -1.19 24.00 -17.28
CA ARG A 16 -2.54 23.43 -17.33
C ARG A 16 -2.97 22.82 -16.00
N CYS A 17 -2.03 22.20 -15.28
CA CYS A 17 -2.32 21.60 -14.00
C CYS A 17 -2.52 22.68 -12.93
N LYS A 18 -3.78 22.99 -12.59
CA LYS A 18 -4.12 23.99 -11.55
C LYS A 18 -3.40 23.74 -10.23
N ARG A 19 -3.20 22.47 -9.85
CA ARG A 19 -2.52 22.09 -8.60
C ARG A 19 -1.03 22.43 -8.61
N ALA A 20 -0.34 22.12 -9.70
CA ALA A 20 1.07 22.48 -9.85
C ALA A 20 1.25 24.00 -10.04
N ARG A 21 0.27 24.68 -10.65
CA ARG A 21 0.34 26.10 -10.98
C ARG A 21 0.65 26.97 -9.76
N GLU A 22 -0.05 26.78 -8.65
CA GLU A 22 0.19 27.59 -7.44
C GLU A 22 1.58 27.36 -6.85
N ASP A 23 2.04 26.11 -6.79
CA ASP A 23 3.35 25.78 -6.23
C ASP A 23 4.48 26.29 -7.13
N VAL A 24 4.32 26.15 -8.45
CA VAL A 24 5.28 26.67 -9.44
C VAL A 24 5.33 28.19 -9.40
N ILE A 25 4.19 28.89 -9.30
CA ILE A 25 4.18 30.36 -9.16
C ILE A 25 4.98 30.77 -7.93
N ARG A 26 4.71 30.16 -6.75
CA ARG A 26 5.44 30.50 -5.52
C ARG A 26 6.94 30.23 -5.62
N GLU A 27 7.33 29.14 -6.27
CA GLU A 27 8.74 28.80 -6.46
C GLU A 27 9.45 29.79 -7.39
N ILE A 28 8.81 30.18 -8.49
CA ILE A 28 9.35 31.15 -9.44
C ILE A 28 9.40 32.55 -8.83
N GLU A 29 8.36 32.96 -8.10
CA GLU A 29 8.35 34.23 -7.36
C GLU A 29 9.48 34.30 -6.32
N ALA A 30 9.69 33.20 -5.58
CA ALA A 30 10.79 33.10 -4.63
C ALA A 30 12.15 33.18 -5.34
N HIS A 31 12.32 32.47 -6.46
CA HIS A 31 13.56 32.50 -7.24
C HIS A 31 13.88 33.89 -7.79
N ILE A 32 12.90 34.60 -8.35
CA ILE A 32 13.06 35.97 -8.84
C ILE A 32 13.44 36.90 -7.68
N SER A 33 12.78 36.73 -6.53
CA SER A 33 13.05 37.55 -5.35
C SER A 33 14.45 37.29 -4.76
N ASP A 34 14.89 36.03 -4.74
CA ASP A 34 16.23 35.65 -4.27
C ASP A 34 17.31 36.22 -5.22
N GLN A 35 17.12 36.16 -6.54
CA GLN A 35 18.04 36.77 -7.51
C GLN A 35 18.08 38.30 -7.42
N ALA A 36 16.93 38.96 -7.24
CA ALA A 36 16.89 40.41 -7.06
C ALA A 36 17.68 40.84 -5.81
N GLN A 37 17.59 40.09 -4.71
CA GLN A 37 18.38 40.36 -3.50
C GLN A 37 19.88 40.18 -3.71
N GLU A 38 20.31 39.24 -4.56
CA GLU A 38 21.73 39.10 -4.93
C GLU A 38 22.21 40.33 -5.70
N TYR A 39 21.46 40.82 -6.69
CA TYR A 39 21.81 42.04 -7.43
C TYR A 39 21.82 43.30 -6.54
N GLU A 40 20.90 43.42 -5.59
CA GLU A 40 20.92 44.49 -4.59
C GLU A 40 22.19 44.42 -3.72
N ALA A 41 22.62 43.23 -3.33
CA ALA A 41 23.84 43.03 -2.55
C ALA A 41 25.12 43.38 -3.34
N GLU A 42 25.08 43.24 -4.66
CA GLU A 42 26.14 43.69 -5.58
C GLU A 42 26.12 45.21 -5.83
N GLY A 43 25.18 45.93 -5.24
CA GLY A 43 25.08 47.39 -5.28
C GLY A 43 24.13 47.93 -6.35
N MET A 44 23.29 47.08 -6.95
CA MET A 44 22.25 47.52 -7.88
C MET A 44 21.07 48.14 -7.13
N GLU A 45 20.44 49.15 -7.73
CA GLU A 45 19.22 49.76 -7.17
C GLU A 45 18.06 48.73 -7.18
N PRO A 46 17.22 48.65 -6.13
CA PRO A 46 16.19 47.62 -5.99
C PRO A 46 15.24 47.46 -7.18
N GLU A 47 14.81 48.56 -7.80
CA GLU A 47 13.92 48.49 -8.97
C GLU A 47 14.63 47.87 -10.18
N LYS A 48 15.89 48.25 -10.43
CA LYS A 48 16.70 47.69 -11.51
C LYS A 48 17.07 46.23 -11.24
N ALA A 49 17.37 45.89 -10.00
CA ALA A 49 17.66 44.52 -9.57
C ALA A 49 16.48 43.57 -9.85
N MET A 50 15.25 44.03 -9.60
CA MET A 50 14.04 43.26 -9.90
C MET A 50 13.79 43.13 -11.41
N GLU A 51 13.96 44.21 -12.19
CA GLU A 51 13.83 44.14 -13.65
C GLU A 51 14.85 43.18 -14.27
N GLU A 52 16.11 43.26 -13.84
CA GLU A 52 17.19 42.37 -14.31
C GLU A 52 16.91 40.91 -13.91
N ALA A 53 16.46 40.65 -12.67
CA ALA A 53 16.09 39.31 -12.24
C ALA A 53 14.97 38.71 -13.09
N VAL A 54 13.95 39.50 -13.46
CA VAL A 54 12.87 39.04 -14.36
C VAL A 54 13.39 38.83 -15.79
N GLU A 55 14.31 39.65 -16.27
CA GLU A 55 14.88 39.53 -17.61
C GLU A 55 15.74 38.26 -17.76
N GLN A 56 16.52 37.92 -16.72
CA GLN A 56 17.33 36.69 -16.68
C GLN A 56 16.50 35.40 -16.65
N MET A 57 15.23 35.46 -16.24
CA MET A 57 14.32 34.32 -16.33
C MET A 57 13.92 33.99 -17.79
N GLY A 58 14.14 34.92 -18.73
CA GLY A 58 13.90 34.71 -20.15
C GLY A 58 12.44 34.93 -20.58
N ASP A 59 11.96 34.09 -21.50
CA ASP A 59 10.59 34.19 -22.03
C ASP A 59 9.59 33.45 -21.10
N PRO A 60 8.60 34.15 -20.50
CA PRO A 60 7.63 33.52 -19.60
C PRO A 60 6.81 32.42 -20.29
N VAL A 61 6.57 32.52 -21.60
CA VAL A 61 5.79 31.50 -22.32
C VAL A 61 6.61 30.22 -22.48
N ALA A 62 7.85 30.32 -22.98
CA ALA A 62 8.76 29.18 -23.09
C ALA A 62 8.97 28.48 -21.74
N VAL A 63 9.29 29.24 -20.68
CA VAL A 63 9.47 28.72 -19.33
C VAL A 63 8.19 28.04 -18.81
N GLY A 64 7.03 28.67 -19.02
CA GLY A 64 5.74 28.10 -18.63
C GLY A 64 5.42 26.77 -19.31
N VAL A 65 5.74 26.63 -20.60
CA VAL A 65 5.54 25.37 -21.36
C VAL A 65 6.47 24.27 -20.87
N GLU A 66 7.73 24.58 -20.55
CA GLU A 66 8.66 23.61 -19.97
C GLU A 66 8.20 23.14 -18.58
N LEU A 67 7.76 24.07 -17.74
CA LEU A 67 7.23 23.76 -16.41
C LEU A 67 5.93 22.94 -16.48
N ASP A 68 5.03 23.18 -17.44
CA ASP A 68 3.84 22.34 -17.67
C ASP A 68 4.22 20.91 -18.06
N ARG A 69 5.23 20.73 -18.93
CA ARG A 69 5.71 19.40 -19.36
C ARG A 69 6.25 18.58 -18.19
N ILE A 70 6.92 19.25 -17.25
CA ILE A 70 7.48 18.63 -16.05
C ILE A 70 6.36 18.28 -15.06
N HIS A 71 5.44 19.19 -14.78
CA HIS A 71 4.44 19.02 -13.71
C HIS A 71 3.11 18.41 -14.17
N ARG A 72 3.08 17.73 -15.31
CA ARG A 72 1.85 17.10 -15.83
C ARG A 72 1.59 15.76 -15.13
N PRO A 73 0.37 15.49 -14.64
CA PRO A 73 0.01 14.17 -14.14
C PRO A 73 0.11 13.11 -15.25
N ARG A 74 0.83 12.01 -15.00
CA ARG A 74 1.03 10.93 -15.98
C ARG A 74 0.42 9.64 -15.46
N MET A 75 -0.49 9.05 -16.23
CA MET A 75 -1.09 7.77 -15.87
C MET A 75 -0.10 6.63 -16.08
N ASP A 76 -0.01 5.73 -15.10
CA ASP A 76 0.74 4.49 -15.22
C ASP A 76 -0.10 3.42 -15.92
N TRP A 77 -0.11 3.47 -17.25
CA TRP A 77 -0.86 2.52 -18.07
C TRP A 77 -0.37 1.07 -17.92
N GLY A 78 0.89 0.86 -17.51
CA GLY A 78 1.42 -0.45 -17.21
C GLY A 78 0.65 -1.11 -16.06
N MET A 79 0.45 -0.39 -14.95
CA MET A 79 -0.30 -0.90 -13.81
C MET A 79 -1.79 -1.15 -14.15
N VAL A 80 -2.40 -0.29 -14.96
CA VAL A 80 -3.79 -0.50 -15.45
C VAL A 80 -3.88 -1.76 -16.30
N ALA A 81 -2.95 -1.94 -17.25
CA ALA A 81 -2.91 -3.12 -18.10
C ALA A 81 -2.73 -4.40 -17.28
N MET A 82 -1.84 -4.38 -16.28
CA MET A 82 -1.67 -5.51 -15.37
C MET A 82 -2.96 -5.81 -14.61
N ALA A 83 -3.62 -4.81 -14.01
CA ALA A 83 -4.89 -5.01 -13.30
C ALA A 83 -5.96 -5.66 -14.19
N VAL A 84 -6.08 -5.23 -15.46
CA VAL A 84 -6.99 -5.84 -16.45
C VAL A 84 -6.59 -7.28 -16.74
N LEU A 85 -5.32 -7.54 -17.06
CA LEU A 85 -4.83 -8.89 -17.39
C LEU A 85 -5.01 -9.86 -16.23
N PHE A 86 -4.69 -9.46 -15.00
CA PHE A 86 -4.88 -10.29 -13.82
C PHE A 86 -6.35 -10.55 -13.52
N SER A 87 -7.22 -9.55 -13.68
CA SER A 87 -8.67 -9.73 -13.47
C SER A 87 -9.28 -10.68 -14.51
N LEU A 88 -8.86 -10.55 -15.77
CA LEU A 88 -9.28 -11.46 -16.84
C LEU A 88 -8.72 -12.88 -16.64
N GLY A 89 -7.46 -13.00 -16.23
CA GLY A 89 -6.83 -14.28 -15.90
C GLY A 89 -7.52 -14.96 -14.72
N GLY A 90 -7.80 -14.23 -13.64
CA GLY A 90 -8.57 -14.73 -12.50
C GLY A 90 -9.97 -15.17 -12.88
N LEU A 91 -10.68 -14.40 -13.70
CA LEU A 91 -11.98 -14.81 -14.26
C LEU A 91 -11.88 -16.07 -15.12
N ALA A 92 -10.84 -16.21 -15.94
CA ALA A 92 -10.63 -17.40 -16.75
C ALA A 92 -10.41 -18.64 -15.87
N VAL A 93 -9.60 -18.51 -14.80
CA VAL A 93 -9.37 -19.59 -13.83
C VAL A 93 -10.67 -19.95 -13.10
N GLN A 94 -11.44 -18.96 -12.65
CA GLN A 94 -12.73 -19.18 -11.98
C GLN A 94 -13.81 -19.72 -12.92
N CYS A 95 -13.78 -19.37 -14.21
CA CYS A 95 -14.66 -19.96 -15.21
C CYS A 95 -14.28 -21.43 -15.43
N GLY A 96 -13.01 -21.72 -15.66
CA GLY A 96 -12.57 -23.10 -15.92
C GLY A 96 -12.75 -24.04 -14.73
N ILE A 97 -12.44 -23.58 -13.52
CA ILE A 97 -12.54 -24.38 -12.29
C ILE A 97 -13.94 -24.27 -11.65
N GLY A 98 -14.50 -23.07 -11.56
CA GLY A 98 -15.73 -22.78 -10.83
C GLY A 98 -17.04 -23.01 -11.61
N LEU A 99 -17.06 -22.83 -12.94
CA LEU A 99 -18.25 -23.14 -13.76
C LEU A 99 -18.53 -24.65 -13.75
N MET A 100 -17.49 -25.48 -13.59
CA MET A 100 -17.63 -26.93 -13.45
C MET A 100 -18.18 -27.39 -12.09
N ALA A 101 -18.24 -26.50 -11.08
CA ALA A 101 -18.49 -26.92 -9.69
C ALA A 101 -19.56 -26.14 -8.91
N VAL A 102 -19.73 -24.82 -9.14
CA VAL A 102 -20.56 -23.95 -8.28
C VAL A 102 -21.74 -23.30 -9.04
N GLY A 103 -21.70 -23.30 -10.37
CA GLY A 103 -22.75 -22.75 -11.24
C GLY A 103 -22.56 -21.28 -11.62
N SER A 104 -23.42 -20.76 -12.51
CA SER A 104 -23.23 -19.44 -13.14
C SER A 104 -23.34 -18.26 -12.18
N ALA A 105 -24.11 -18.38 -11.09
CA ALA A 105 -24.42 -17.27 -10.19
C ALA A 105 -23.19 -16.71 -9.44
N ALA A 106 -22.25 -17.57 -9.03
CA ALA A 106 -21.01 -17.13 -8.38
C ALA A 106 -20.10 -16.37 -9.36
N PHE A 107 -20.02 -16.86 -10.59
CA PHE A 107 -19.27 -16.23 -11.69
C PHE A 107 -19.87 -14.88 -12.08
N GLU A 108 -21.19 -14.79 -12.23
CA GLU A 108 -21.91 -13.54 -12.52
C GLU A 108 -21.66 -12.48 -11.43
N ARG A 109 -21.71 -12.91 -10.15
CA ARG A 109 -21.41 -12.04 -9.01
C ARG A 109 -19.96 -11.55 -9.03
N GLN A 110 -19.01 -12.41 -9.39
CA GLN A 110 -17.61 -11.99 -9.53
C GLN A 110 -17.44 -10.96 -10.65
N CYS A 111 -18.07 -11.18 -11.81
CA CYS A 111 -18.04 -10.22 -12.92
C CYS A 111 -18.56 -8.84 -12.50
N LEU A 112 -19.66 -8.82 -11.74
CA LEU A 112 -20.21 -7.59 -11.16
C LEU A 112 -19.20 -6.90 -10.24
N PHE A 113 -18.58 -7.63 -9.30
CA PHE A 113 -17.61 -7.06 -8.37
C PHE A 113 -16.32 -6.59 -9.05
N ILE A 114 -15.89 -7.24 -10.13
CA ILE A 114 -14.78 -6.77 -10.95
C ILE A 114 -15.16 -5.45 -11.63
N GLY A 115 -16.35 -5.36 -12.23
CA GLY A 115 -16.85 -4.10 -12.81
C GLY A 115 -16.89 -2.95 -11.79
N ILE A 116 -17.46 -3.21 -10.60
CA ILE A 116 -17.48 -2.25 -9.48
C ILE A 116 -16.05 -1.90 -9.05
N GLY A 117 -15.17 -2.89 -8.94
CA GLY A 117 -13.76 -2.73 -8.59
C GLY A 117 -13.02 -1.82 -9.57
N PHE A 118 -13.19 -2.00 -10.88
CA PHE A 118 -12.58 -1.14 -11.90
C PHE A 118 -13.10 0.29 -11.84
N CYS A 119 -14.42 0.49 -11.68
CA CYS A 119 -15.00 1.82 -11.49
C CYS A 119 -14.41 2.52 -10.27
N LEU A 120 -14.27 1.79 -9.16
CA LEU A 120 -13.72 2.29 -7.92
C LEU A 120 -12.22 2.57 -8.01
N MET A 121 -11.45 1.70 -8.67
CA MET A 121 -10.02 1.87 -8.95
C MET A 121 -9.77 3.15 -9.75
N LEU A 122 -10.55 3.37 -10.82
CA LEU A 122 -10.47 4.58 -11.64
C LEU A 122 -10.84 5.82 -10.82
N GLY A 123 -11.91 5.76 -10.03
CA GLY A 123 -12.32 6.85 -9.14
C GLY A 123 -11.22 7.24 -8.15
N ILE A 124 -10.61 6.26 -7.48
CA ILE A 124 -9.52 6.47 -6.50
C ILE A 124 -8.24 6.96 -7.19
N CYS A 125 -7.94 6.49 -8.40
CA CYS A 125 -6.81 6.99 -9.18
C CYS A 125 -6.92 8.50 -9.47
N PHE A 126 -8.15 9.00 -9.65
CA PHE A 126 -8.39 10.43 -9.82
C PHE A 126 -8.33 11.22 -8.51
N LEU A 127 -8.60 10.57 -7.39
CA LEU A 127 -8.53 11.14 -6.05
C LEU A 127 -7.09 11.42 -5.64
N ASP A 128 -6.87 12.56 -4.99
CA ASP A 128 -5.55 12.96 -4.51
C ASP A 128 -5.16 12.21 -3.24
N TYR A 129 -4.12 11.37 -3.30
CA TYR A 129 -3.64 10.64 -2.12
C TYR A 129 -3.19 11.58 -0.99
N SER A 130 -2.89 12.86 -1.27
CA SER A 130 -2.51 13.83 -0.23
C SER A 130 -3.60 14.03 0.83
N PHE A 131 -4.87 13.75 0.50
CA PHE A 131 -5.98 13.78 1.46
C PHE A 131 -5.75 12.81 2.63
N ILE A 132 -5.10 11.67 2.39
CA ILE A 132 -4.74 10.69 3.43
C ILE A 132 -3.79 11.31 4.43
N GLY A 133 -2.83 12.13 3.98
CA GLY A 133 -1.93 12.87 4.86
C GLY A 133 -2.63 14.01 5.60
N LYS A 134 -3.50 14.76 4.93
CA LYS A 134 -4.22 15.90 5.53
C LYS A 134 -5.22 15.47 6.61
N TYR A 135 -5.99 14.41 6.35
CA TYR A 135 -7.06 13.93 7.22
C TYR A 135 -6.75 12.56 7.84
N ALA A 136 -5.48 12.26 8.10
CA ALA A 136 -5.05 10.92 8.51
C ALA A 136 -5.80 10.40 9.75
N LYS A 137 -5.82 11.16 10.85
CA LYS A 137 -6.48 10.75 12.10
C LYS A 137 -7.98 10.52 11.96
N PRO A 138 -8.79 11.49 11.46
CA PRO A 138 -10.22 11.27 11.33
C PRO A 138 -10.53 10.13 10.35
N LEU A 139 -9.80 10.01 9.24
CA LEU A 139 -9.98 8.93 8.28
C LEU A 139 -9.66 7.56 8.90
N TYR A 140 -8.56 7.46 9.65
CA TYR A 140 -8.15 6.23 10.33
C TYR A 140 -9.16 5.78 11.40
N LEU A 141 -9.62 6.71 12.24
CA LEU A 141 -10.59 6.41 13.30
C LEU A 141 -11.98 6.11 12.73
N LEU A 142 -12.40 6.82 11.69
CA LEU A 142 -13.66 6.55 10.99
C LEU A 142 -13.62 5.19 10.30
N PHE A 143 -12.49 4.82 9.68
CA PHE A 143 -12.31 3.49 9.13
C PHE A 143 -12.38 2.41 10.22
N ALA A 144 -11.68 2.60 11.34
CA ALA A 144 -11.74 1.67 12.47
C ALA A 144 -13.16 1.52 13.03
N ALA A 145 -13.87 2.62 13.24
CA ALA A 145 -15.26 2.61 13.69
C ALA A 145 -16.18 1.91 12.68
N GLY A 146 -15.98 2.17 11.38
CA GLY A 146 -16.73 1.51 10.30
C GLY A 146 -16.52 0.01 10.26
N ILE A 147 -15.29 -0.48 10.45
CA ILE A 147 -14.98 -1.91 10.54
C ILE A 147 -15.70 -2.53 11.75
N VAL A 148 -15.60 -1.92 12.93
CA VAL A 148 -16.25 -2.42 14.15
C VAL A 148 -17.77 -2.42 14.00
N PHE A 149 -18.34 -1.37 13.43
CA PHE A 149 -19.77 -1.27 13.14
C PHE A 149 -20.22 -2.36 12.16
N TYR A 150 -19.49 -2.55 11.07
CA TYR A 150 -19.81 -3.59 10.09
C TYR A 150 -19.78 -4.98 10.71
N ILE A 151 -18.74 -5.27 11.51
CA ILE A 151 -18.63 -6.54 12.24
C ILE A 151 -19.84 -6.75 13.15
N ALA A 152 -20.27 -5.72 13.87
CA ALA A 152 -21.37 -5.80 14.82
C ALA A 152 -22.76 -5.94 14.17
N GLN A 153 -22.95 -5.45 12.93
CA GLN A 153 -24.29 -5.34 12.31
C GLN A 153 -24.52 -6.26 11.11
N PHE A 154 -23.48 -6.56 10.34
CA PHE A 154 -23.63 -7.19 9.01
C PHE A 154 -22.74 -8.41 8.77
N SER A 155 -21.78 -8.68 9.67
CA SER A 155 -20.77 -9.70 9.41
C SER A 155 -21.09 -11.00 10.14
N ASP A 156 -21.30 -12.07 9.39
CA ASP A 156 -21.44 -13.41 9.94
C ASP A 156 -20.09 -14.08 10.19
N MET A 157 -20.03 -14.92 11.24
CA MET A 157 -18.85 -15.74 11.51
C MET A 157 -18.92 -17.05 10.73
N VAL A 158 -17.90 -17.31 9.93
CA VAL A 158 -17.72 -18.58 9.22
C VAL A 158 -16.45 -19.23 9.74
N ASN A 159 -16.57 -20.43 10.32
CA ASN A 159 -15.47 -21.12 11.01
C ASN A 159 -14.84 -20.26 12.12
N GLY A 160 -15.69 -19.54 12.87
CA GLY A 160 -15.27 -18.71 14.02
C GLY A 160 -14.62 -17.37 13.66
N MET A 161 -14.59 -16.97 12.39
CA MET A 161 -13.98 -15.73 11.92
C MET A 161 -14.90 -14.94 10.99
N HIS A 162 -14.78 -13.62 11.03
CA HIS A 162 -15.45 -12.72 10.08
C HIS A 162 -14.66 -12.65 8.75
N ARG A 163 -14.72 -13.73 7.97
CA ARG A 163 -13.87 -13.96 6.78
C ARG A 163 -13.90 -12.80 5.78
N GLY A 164 -15.08 -12.22 5.54
CA GLY A 164 -15.25 -11.09 4.60
C GLY A 164 -14.44 -9.84 4.96
N MET A 165 -14.05 -9.69 6.23
CA MET A 165 -13.33 -8.53 6.76
C MET A 165 -11.81 -8.70 6.79
N ILE A 166 -11.29 -9.91 6.50
CA ILE A 166 -9.85 -10.20 6.55
C ILE A 166 -9.07 -9.28 5.60
N LEU A 167 -9.44 -9.22 4.31
CA LEU A 167 -8.70 -8.37 3.37
C LEU A 167 -8.92 -6.85 3.62
N PRO A 168 -10.14 -6.36 3.86
CA PRO A 168 -10.38 -4.95 4.20
C PRO A 168 -9.51 -4.41 5.35
N MET A 169 -9.17 -5.24 6.35
CA MET A 169 -8.27 -4.83 7.44
C MET A 169 -6.92 -4.30 6.95
N TYR A 170 -6.42 -4.78 5.81
CA TYR A 170 -5.13 -4.31 5.30
C TYR A 170 -5.19 -2.86 4.79
N LEU A 171 -6.37 -2.26 4.57
CA LEU A 171 -6.50 -0.82 4.29
C LEU A 171 -6.00 0.06 5.43
N PHE A 172 -5.80 -0.49 6.64
CA PHE A 172 -5.10 0.24 7.70
C PHE A 172 -3.66 0.62 7.32
N ALA A 173 -2.96 -0.11 6.45
CA ALA A 173 -1.57 0.23 6.11
C ALA A 173 -1.44 1.56 5.33
N PRO A 174 -2.16 1.80 4.21
CA PRO A 174 -2.10 3.11 3.56
C PRO A 174 -2.63 4.24 4.45
N LEU A 175 -3.60 3.99 5.34
CA LEU A 175 -4.04 5.00 6.32
C LEU A 175 -2.96 5.27 7.38
N TYR A 176 -2.25 4.23 7.81
CA TYR A 176 -1.14 4.32 8.74
C TYR A 176 0.03 5.13 8.16
N ALA A 177 0.27 5.06 6.84
CA ALA A 177 1.21 5.95 6.17
C ALA A 177 0.90 7.44 6.44
N GLY A 178 -0.38 7.82 6.40
CA GLY A 178 -0.83 9.17 6.74
C GLY A 178 -0.54 9.54 8.19
N ILE A 179 -0.76 8.61 9.13
CA ILE A 179 -0.47 8.82 10.56
C ILE A 179 1.02 9.03 10.80
N LEU A 180 1.87 8.18 10.20
CA LEU A 180 3.32 8.31 10.27
C LEU A 180 3.79 9.64 9.70
N TYR A 181 3.18 10.10 8.62
CA TYR A 181 3.49 11.38 8.00
C TYR A 181 3.10 12.57 8.89
N GLN A 182 1.93 12.54 9.55
CA GLN A 182 1.51 13.62 10.44
C GLN A 182 2.38 13.76 11.70
N TYR A 183 2.91 12.65 12.22
CA TYR A 183 3.80 12.69 13.39
C TYR A 183 5.27 12.92 13.03
N ARG A 184 5.61 13.10 11.75
CA ARG A 184 6.97 13.35 11.28
C ARG A 184 7.60 14.55 12.01
N LYS A 185 8.85 14.39 12.45
CA LYS A 185 9.67 15.36 13.20
C LYS A 185 9.12 15.80 14.56
N THR A 186 8.24 15.02 15.18
CA THR A 186 7.77 15.27 16.55
C THR A 186 8.56 14.52 17.63
N GLY A 187 9.74 14.00 17.29
CA GLY A 187 10.62 13.30 18.23
C GLY A 187 10.09 11.93 18.68
N TYR A 188 10.54 11.48 19.86
CA TYR A 188 10.09 10.25 20.50
C TYR A 188 8.58 10.24 20.83
N ALA A 189 7.98 11.40 21.10
CA ALA A 189 6.54 11.49 21.34
C ALA A 189 5.73 11.09 20.09
N GLY A 190 6.21 11.43 18.90
CA GLY A 190 5.63 10.99 17.63
C GLY A 190 5.74 9.49 17.40
N LEU A 191 6.91 8.92 17.74
CA LEU A 191 7.14 7.48 17.64
C LEU A 191 6.17 6.71 18.55
N LEU A 192 6.03 7.12 19.82
CA LEU A 192 5.14 6.44 20.77
C LEU A 192 3.67 6.54 20.34
N LYS A 193 3.23 7.69 19.83
CA LYS A 193 1.87 7.86 19.27
C LYS A 193 1.67 6.97 18.04
N SER A 194 2.66 6.86 17.16
CA SER A 194 2.60 5.98 15.99
C SER A 194 2.48 4.50 16.37
N ILE A 195 3.17 4.08 17.43
CA ILE A 195 3.02 2.73 18.00
C ILE A 195 1.62 2.55 18.61
N ALA A 196 1.09 3.55 19.32
CA ALA A 196 -0.27 3.47 19.86
C ALA A 196 -1.34 3.28 18.76
N PHE A 197 -1.21 4.00 17.63
CA PHE A 197 -2.11 3.81 16.49
C PHE A 197 -2.00 2.42 15.85
N LEU A 198 -0.82 1.79 15.87
CA LEU A 198 -0.61 0.43 15.40
C LEU A 198 -1.38 -0.60 16.24
N LEU A 199 -1.57 -0.36 17.54
CA LEU A 199 -2.26 -1.31 18.42
C LEU A 199 -3.75 -1.47 18.07
N ILE A 200 -4.38 -0.44 17.50
CA ILE A 200 -5.81 -0.45 17.15
C ILE A 200 -6.14 -1.56 16.13
N PRO A 201 -5.54 -1.61 14.92
CA PRO A 201 -5.84 -2.65 13.94
C PRO A 201 -5.41 -4.04 14.40
N LEU A 202 -4.37 -4.14 15.23
CA LEU A 202 -3.96 -5.42 15.84
C LEU A 202 -5.03 -5.95 16.80
N TRP A 203 -5.59 -5.07 17.63
CA TRP A 203 -6.67 -5.42 18.55
C TRP A 203 -7.95 -5.81 17.79
N ILE A 204 -8.32 -5.07 16.74
CA ILE A 204 -9.48 -5.40 15.90
C ILE A 204 -9.27 -6.75 15.18
N ALA A 205 -8.07 -7.00 14.63
CA ALA A 205 -7.78 -8.26 13.94
C ALA A 205 -7.82 -9.47 14.91
N TRP A 206 -7.25 -9.31 16.11
CA TRP A 206 -7.25 -10.36 17.13
C TRP A 206 -8.65 -10.59 17.72
N ARG A 207 -9.32 -9.54 18.20
CA ARG A 207 -10.53 -9.68 19.01
C ARG A 207 -11.82 -9.51 18.23
N GLY A 208 -11.79 -8.71 17.17
CA GLY A 208 -12.93 -8.41 16.30
C GLY A 208 -13.14 -9.41 15.17
N ILE A 209 -12.09 -9.84 14.46
CA ILE A 209 -12.16 -10.84 13.36
C ILE A 209 -11.74 -12.27 13.78
N PRO A 210 -11.37 -12.49 15.04
CA PRO A 210 -10.58 -13.63 15.52
C PRO A 210 -9.46 -14.19 14.62
N SER A 211 -8.67 -13.35 13.92
CA SER A 211 -7.60 -13.83 13.02
C SER A 211 -6.20 -13.43 13.49
N VAL A 212 -5.48 -14.39 14.08
CA VAL A 212 -4.08 -14.23 14.54
C VAL A 212 -3.15 -13.91 13.37
N VAL A 213 -3.37 -14.55 12.22
CA VAL A 213 -2.56 -14.35 11.00
C VAL A 213 -2.72 -12.93 10.47
N THR A 214 -3.94 -12.40 10.45
CA THR A 214 -4.19 -11.02 10.02
C THR A 214 -3.53 -10.02 10.95
N ALA A 215 -3.62 -10.24 12.27
CA ALA A 215 -2.93 -9.40 13.25
C ALA A 215 -1.40 -9.45 13.06
N PHE A 216 -0.83 -10.65 12.87
CA PHE A 216 0.60 -10.81 12.62
C PHE A 216 1.04 -10.12 11.32
N CYS A 217 0.28 -10.26 10.24
CA CYS A 217 0.60 -9.61 8.96
C CYS A 217 0.55 -8.08 9.09
N LEU A 218 -0.47 -7.53 9.78
CA LEU A 218 -0.54 -6.09 10.05
C LEU A 218 0.63 -5.60 10.91
N PHE A 219 1.05 -6.39 11.90
CA PHE A 219 2.22 -6.08 12.72
C PHE A 219 3.48 -6.02 11.87
N VAL A 220 3.71 -7.01 11.00
CA VAL A 220 4.88 -7.06 10.12
C VAL A 220 4.84 -5.92 9.10
N ILE A 221 3.70 -5.66 8.46
CA ILE A 221 3.56 -4.65 7.41
C ILE A 221 3.71 -3.24 8.00
N CYS A 222 2.89 -2.89 8.98
CA CYS A 222 2.92 -1.55 9.57
C CYS A 222 4.16 -1.34 10.45
N GLY A 223 4.67 -2.39 11.11
CA GLY A 223 5.95 -2.37 11.80
C GLY A 223 7.12 -2.16 10.83
N GLY A 224 7.11 -2.82 9.67
CA GLY A 224 8.06 -2.58 8.58
C GLY A 224 7.99 -1.13 8.08
N MET A 225 6.79 -0.57 7.91
CA MET A 225 6.61 0.85 7.61
C MET A 225 7.21 1.76 8.67
N LEU A 226 7.01 1.45 9.96
CA LEU A 226 7.60 2.18 11.07
C LEU A 226 9.14 2.13 11.05
N VAL A 227 9.72 0.95 10.79
CA VAL A 227 11.16 0.77 10.64
C VAL A 227 11.69 1.62 9.47
N MET A 228 10.99 1.65 8.34
CA MET A 228 11.37 2.46 7.17
C MET A 228 11.40 3.96 7.47
N VAL A 229 10.43 4.51 8.20
CA VAL A 229 10.42 5.95 8.55
C VAL A 229 11.48 6.29 9.59
N VAL A 230 11.78 5.39 10.52
CA VAL A 230 12.91 5.56 11.45
C VAL A 230 14.25 5.49 10.71
N ALA A 231 14.39 4.55 9.75
CA ALA A 231 15.53 4.51 8.85
C ALA A 231 15.68 5.81 8.03
N LYS A 232 14.58 6.45 7.64
CA LYS A 232 14.61 7.76 6.97
C LYS A 232 14.81 8.95 7.91
N GLY A 233 14.98 8.73 9.22
CA GLY A 233 15.24 9.79 10.18
C GLY A 233 14.02 10.67 10.48
N TRP A 234 12.80 10.15 10.41
CA TRP A 234 11.60 10.95 10.64
C TRP A 234 11.36 11.30 12.11
N PHE A 235 11.86 10.49 13.06
CA PHE A 235 11.47 10.59 14.48
C PHE A 235 12.61 10.79 15.48
N SER A 236 13.82 10.28 15.26
CA SER A 236 14.84 10.23 16.32
C SER A 236 16.23 10.67 15.89
N GLU A 237 16.92 11.36 16.82
CA GLU A 237 18.34 11.74 16.73
C GLU A 237 19.25 10.50 16.91
N ASN A 238 18.87 9.55 17.78
CA ASN A 238 19.59 8.29 18.01
C ASN A 238 19.08 7.14 17.11
N ARG A 239 19.05 7.38 15.79
CA ARG A 239 18.51 6.46 14.78
C ARG A 239 18.92 4.99 14.97
N LYS A 240 20.21 4.72 15.19
CA LYS A 240 20.73 3.34 15.27
C LYS A 240 20.13 2.54 16.43
N GLN A 241 20.06 3.15 17.62
CA GLN A 241 19.52 2.50 18.82
C GLN A 241 18.01 2.26 18.69
N THR A 242 17.26 3.25 18.19
CA THR A 242 15.81 3.09 17.96
C THR A 242 15.53 1.98 16.95
N LEU A 243 16.32 1.87 15.89
CA LEU A 243 16.14 0.88 14.85
C LEU A 243 16.46 -0.53 15.35
N LEU A 244 17.55 -0.70 16.11
CA LEU A 244 17.87 -1.96 16.80
C LEU A 244 16.76 -2.36 17.77
N PHE A 245 16.25 -1.42 18.57
CA PHE A 245 15.14 -1.69 19.49
C PHE A 245 13.88 -2.15 18.75
N LEU A 246 13.48 -1.45 17.68
CA LEU A 246 12.30 -1.82 16.88
C LEU A 246 12.46 -3.18 16.21
N LEU A 247 13.66 -3.53 15.71
CA LEU A 247 13.93 -4.85 15.14
C LEU A 247 13.88 -5.94 16.21
N LEU A 248 14.49 -5.72 17.37
CA LEU A 248 14.44 -6.66 18.50
C LEU A 248 13.01 -6.90 18.96
N VAL A 249 12.23 -5.84 19.17
CA VAL A 249 10.80 -5.96 19.50
C VAL A 249 10.03 -6.65 18.38
N GLY A 250 10.33 -6.31 17.12
CA GLY A 250 9.75 -6.92 15.93
C GLY A 250 9.93 -8.43 15.84
N ILE A 251 11.01 -8.99 16.41
CA ILE A 251 11.30 -10.43 16.42
C ILE A 251 10.84 -11.08 17.73
N LEU A 252 11.22 -10.49 18.87
CA LEU A 252 10.98 -11.09 20.19
C LEU A 252 9.50 -11.11 20.55
N LEU A 253 8.74 -10.06 20.20
CA LEU A 253 7.33 -9.96 20.58
C LEU A 253 6.47 -11.01 19.87
N PRO A 254 6.60 -11.27 18.55
CA PRO A 254 5.91 -12.40 17.92
C PRO A 254 6.33 -13.76 18.47
N VAL A 255 7.63 -14.01 18.69
CA VAL A 255 8.11 -15.30 19.22
C VAL A 255 7.55 -15.56 20.62
N ALA A 256 7.62 -14.56 21.50
CA ALA A 256 7.02 -14.63 22.84
C ALA A 256 5.49 -14.78 22.77
N GLY A 257 4.84 -14.06 21.85
CA GLY A 257 3.39 -14.12 21.63
C GLY A 257 2.91 -15.49 21.14
N ILE A 258 3.66 -16.15 20.26
CA ILE A 258 3.37 -17.52 19.80
C ILE A 258 3.54 -18.51 20.95
N ALA A 259 4.66 -18.43 21.69
CA ALA A 259 4.93 -19.32 22.82
C ALA A 259 3.88 -19.16 23.94
N ALA A 260 3.62 -17.92 24.36
CA ALA A 260 2.60 -17.61 25.37
C ALA A 260 1.19 -17.96 24.87
N GLY A 261 0.90 -17.66 23.60
CA GLY A 261 -0.36 -18.03 22.96
C GLY A 261 -0.62 -19.52 23.04
N TYR A 262 0.39 -20.36 22.74
CA TYR A 262 0.22 -21.81 22.72
C TYR A 262 -0.08 -22.37 24.11
N VAL A 263 0.51 -21.78 25.15
CA VAL A 263 0.32 -22.19 26.53
C VAL A 263 -1.00 -21.67 27.11
N PHE A 264 -1.33 -20.39 26.89
CA PHE A 264 -2.37 -19.71 27.68
C PHE A 264 -3.64 -19.31 26.92
N TRP A 265 -3.59 -19.07 25.60
CA TRP A 265 -4.67 -18.34 24.90
C TRP A 265 -5.18 -18.98 23.60
N LEU A 266 -4.40 -19.82 22.94
CA LEU A 266 -4.79 -20.54 21.73
C LEU A 266 -5.89 -21.56 22.10
N ALA A 267 -6.99 -21.54 21.35
CA ALA A 267 -8.04 -22.55 21.48
C ALA A 267 -7.53 -23.92 21.01
N ASP A 268 -8.16 -25.00 21.49
CA ASP A 268 -7.71 -26.37 21.18
C ASP A 268 -7.65 -26.65 19.68
N TYR A 269 -8.62 -26.15 18.89
CA TYR A 269 -8.61 -26.29 17.44
C TYR A 269 -7.41 -25.56 16.79
N GLN A 270 -6.95 -24.45 17.35
CA GLN A 270 -5.80 -23.71 16.83
C GLN A 270 -4.49 -24.43 17.15
N LYS A 271 -4.38 -25.02 18.35
CA LYS A 271 -3.24 -25.89 18.71
C LYS A 271 -3.19 -27.12 17.80
N MET A 272 -4.35 -27.74 17.54
CA MET A 272 -4.48 -28.87 16.63
C MET A 272 -4.02 -28.53 15.20
N ARG A 273 -4.30 -27.32 14.69
CA ARG A 273 -3.79 -26.88 13.38
C ARG A 273 -2.26 -26.75 13.34
N VAL A 274 -1.65 -26.28 14.43
CA VAL A 274 -0.18 -26.21 14.54
C VAL A 274 0.43 -27.62 14.55
N LEU A 275 -0.15 -28.53 15.34
CA LEU A 275 0.30 -29.92 15.41
C LEU A 275 0.09 -30.65 14.08
N ALA A 276 -1.04 -30.43 13.42
CA ALA A 276 -1.35 -31.00 12.11
C ALA A 276 -0.42 -30.51 11.00
N PHE A 277 0.10 -29.29 11.10
CA PHE A 277 1.15 -28.81 10.19
C PHE A 277 2.50 -29.50 10.45
N LEU A 278 2.87 -29.66 11.72
CA LEU A 278 4.17 -30.24 12.12
C LEU A 278 4.23 -31.76 11.93
N ALA A 279 3.10 -32.45 12.09
CA ALA A 279 2.97 -33.89 11.91
C ALA A 279 1.74 -34.24 11.04
N PRO A 280 1.76 -33.95 9.73
CA PRO A 280 0.60 -34.13 8.85
C PRO A 280 0.03 -35.55 8.84
N GLU A 281 0.90 -36.57 8.87
CA GLU A 281 0.51 -37.98 8.82
C GLU A 281 -0.33 -38.38 10.05
N ALA A 282 0.07 -37.90 11.24
CA ALA A 282 -0.60 -38.22 12.50
C ALA A 282 -2.00 -37.58 12.64
N TYR A 283 -2.28 -36.53 11.87
CA TYR A 283 -3.55 -35.78 11.90
C TYR A 283 -4.29 -35.80 10.56
N SER A 284 -3.96 -36.75 9.68
CA SER A 284 -4.43 -36.82 8.29
C SER A 284 -5.96 -36.97 8.15
N ASP A 285 -6.61 -37.64 9.09
CA ASP A 285 -8.08 -37.83 9.12
C ASP A 285 -8.85 -36.65 9.73
N GLY A 286 -8.14 -35.65 10.26
CA GLY A 286 -8.73 -34.50 10.95
C GLY A 286 -8.14 -33.19 10.47
N ALA A 287 -7.49 -32.45 11.38
CA ALA A 287 -6.97 -31.11 11.10
C ALA A 287 -5.84 -31.06 10.04
N GLY A 288 -5.24 -32.21 9.69
CA GLY A 288 -4.15 -32.33 8.72
C GLY A 288 -4.57 -32.77 7.31
N TYR A 289 -5.86 -33.01 7.07
CA TYR A 289 -6.35 -33.52 5.79
C TYR A 289 -5.90 -32.68 4.58
N ILE A 290 -5.83 -31.36 4.76
CA ILE A 290 -5.46 -30.43 3.68
C ILE A 290 -4.03 -30.65 3.20
N TYR A 291 -3.09 -30.99 4.09
CA TYR A 291 -1.71 -31.26 3.70
C TYR A 291 -1.57 -32.59 2.95
N ARG A 292 -2.43 -33.58 3.27
CA ARG A 292 -2.53 -34.82 2.51
C ARG A 292 -3.05 -34.53 1.10
N ILE A 293 -4.10 -33.71 0.96
CA ILE A 293 -4.63 -33.30 -0.36
C ILE A 293 -3.57 -32.55 -1.17
N ILE A 294 -2.83 -31.63 -0.55
CA ILE A 294 -1.71 -30.92 -1.21
C ILE A 294 -0.68 -31.93 -1.72
N GLY A 295 -0.23 -32.87 -0.88
CA GLY A 295 0.75 -33.89 -1.26
C GLY A 295 0.26 -34.80 -2.38
N GLU A 296 -0.96 -35.33 -2.27
CA GLU A 296 -1.56 -36.18 -3.31
C GLU A 296 -1.74 -35.43 -4.63
N THR A 297 -2.17 -34.17 -4.58
CA THR A 297 -2.32 -33.32 -5.78
C THR A 297 -0.98 -33.13 -6.47
N LEU A 298 0.06 -32.76 -5.73
CA LEU A 298 1.38 -32.51 -6.30
C LEU A 298 2.03 -33.79 -6.87
N ASN A 299 1.75 -34.95 -6.27
CA ASN A 299 2.24 -36.24 -6.77
C ASN A 299 1.57 -36.68 -8.07
N HIS A 300 0.31 -36.29 -8.30
CA HIS A 300 -0.44 -36.61 -9.52
C HIS A 300 -0.44 -35.47 -10.55
N ALA A 301 0.21 -34.34 -10.25
CA ALA A 301 0.22 -33.18 -11.13
C ALA A 301 1.15 -33.40 -12.32
N ASP A 302 0.60 -33.25 -13.52
CA ASP A 302 1.38 -33.23 -14.74
C ASP A 302 2.13 -31.90 -14.90
N TRP A 303 3.23 -31.92 -15.65
CA TRP A 303 3.98 -30.70 -15.99
C TRP A 303 3.14 -29.73 -16.83
N VAL A 304 2.38 -30.27 -17.79
CA VAL A 304 1.49 -29.52 -18.69
C VAL A 304 0.22 -30.32 -18.90
N GLY A 305 -0.94 -29.66 -18.77
CA GLY A 305 -2.24 -30.33 -18.83
C GLY A 305 -2.77 -30.67 -17.44
N GLY A 306 -4.05 -31.02 -17.37
CA GLY A 306 -4.71 -31.34 -16.11
C GLY A 306 -4.61 -32.81 -15.74
N SER A 307 -4.42 -33.08 -14.46
CA SER A 307 -4.47 -34.45 -13.93
C SER A 307 -5.92 -34.96 -13.83
N GLU A 308 -6.13 -36.26 -13.97
CA GLU A 308 -7.45 -36.88 -13.72
C GLU A 308 -7.88 -36.73 -12.25
N TYR A 309 -6.90 -36.66 -11.35
CA TYR A 309 -7.07 -36.41 -9.92
C TYR A 309 -7.64 -35.01 -9.60
N ALA A 310 -7.55 -34.04 -10.53
CA ALA A 310 -8.03 -32.68 -10.33
C ALA A 310 -9.52 -32.59 -10.01
N LYS A 311 -10.34 -33.43 -10.67
CA LYS A 311 -11.78 -33.48 -10.42
C LYS A 311 -12.08 -34.02 -9.02
N THR A 312 -11.47 -35.14 -8.67
CA THR A 312 -11.62 -35.79 -7.35
C THR A 312 -11.21 -34.86 -6.22
N MET A 313 -10.10 -34.14 -6.38
CA MET A 313 -9.62 -33.17 -5.39
C MET A 313 -10.60 -31.99 -5.23
N TRP A 314 -11.11 -31.44 -6.33
CA TRP A 314 -12.01 -30.30 -6.28
C TRP A 314 -13.39 -30.67 -5.70
N GLU A 315 -13.95 -31.81 -6.12
CA GLU A 315 -15.18 -32.38 -5.54
C GLU A 315 -15.01 -32.72 -4.06
N GLY A 316 -13.79 -33.02 -3.61
CA GLY A 316 -13.41 -33.22 -2.22
C GLY A 316 -13.50 -31.95 -1.34
N GLY A 317 -13.88 -30.80 -1.89
CA GLY A 317 -14.17 -29.59 -1.13
C GLY A 317 -12.94 -28.71 -0.86
N LEU A 318 -12.00 -28.63 -1.80
CA LEU A 318 -10.85 -27.73 -1.68
C LEU A 318 -11.31 -26.28 -1.48
N PRO A 319 -10.87 -25.58 -0.41
CA PRO A 319 -11.27 -24.19 -0.20
C PRO A 319 -10.81 -23.28 -1.35
N GLU A 320 -11.58 -22.25 -1.69
CA GLU A 320 -11.24 -21.26 -2.73
C GLU A 320 -9.89 -20.56 -2.51
N GLU A 321 -9.41 -20.57 -1.26
CA GLU A 321 -8.12 -20.03 -0.81
C GLU A 321 -6.92 -20.81 -1.45
N PHE A 322 -7.17 -22.06 -1.86
CA PHE A 322 -6.20 -22.96 -2.52
C PHE A 322 -6.29 -22.91 -4.07
N ILE A 323 -6.74 -21.78 -4.63
CA ILE A 323 -6.94 -21.63 -6.08
C ILE A 323 -5.65 -21.86 -6.90
N LEU A 324 -4.48 -21.59 -6.34
CA LEU A 324 -3.21 -21.80 -7.04
C LEU A 324 -2.87 -23.30 -7.12
N LEU A 325 -3.15 -24.07 -6.06
CA LEU A 325 -3.07 -25.52 -6.07
C LEU A 325 -4.08 -26.10 -7.08
N GLY A 326 -5.31 -25.58 -7.10
CA GLY A 326 -6.32 -25.93 -8.09
C GLY A 326 -5.83 -25.70 -9.52
N LEU A 327 -5.23 -24.54 -9.78
CA LEU A 327 -4.66 -24.19 -11.08
C LEU A 327 -3.54 -25.15 -11.52
N VAL A 328 -2.65 -25.54 -10.60
CA VAL A 328 -1.64 -26.59 -10.86
C VAL A 328 -2.28 -27.93 -11.19
N SER A 329 -3.33 -28.31 -10.47
CA SER A 329 -4.00 -29.59 -10.69
C SER A 329 -4.74 -29.68 -12.03
N PHE A 330 -5.44 -28.61 -12.42
CA PHE A 330 -6.26 -28.57 -13.65
C PHE A 330 -5.48 -28.23 -14.92
N TYR A 331 -4.34 -27.54 -14.83
CA TYR A 331 -3.61 -27.06 -16.01
C TYR A 331 -2.13 -27.41 -16.02
N GLY A 332 -1.62 -27.94 -14.93
CA GLY A 332 -0.25 -28.43 -14.79
C GLY A 332 0.68 -27.45 -14.07
N ILE A 333 1.83 -27.99 -13.64
CA ILE A 333 2.83 -27.29 -12.84
C ILE A 333 3.36 -26.03 -13.57
N ALA A 334 3.54 -26.09 -14.89
CA ALA A 334 4.04 -24.96 -15.68
C ALA A 334 3.14 -23.71 -15.57
N VAL A 335 1.82 -23.90 -15.53
CA VAL A 335 0.86 -22.79 -15.41
C VAL A 335 0.89 -22.21 -13.98
N GLY A 336 1.10 -23.06 -12.97
CA GLY A 336 1.35 -22.62 -11.59
C GLY A 336 2.57 -21.71 -11.47
N PHE A 337 3.70 -22.11 -12.07
CA PHE A 337 4.91 -21.27 -12.11
C PHE A 337 4.66 -19.94 -12.82
N LEU A 338 3.95 -19.96 -13.97
CA LEU A 338 3.60 -18.75 -14.70
C LEU A 338 2.75 -17.81 -13.83
N ALA A 339 1.76 -18.33 -13.10
CA ALA A 339 0.90 -17.54 -12.21
C ALA A 339 1.72 -16.91 -11.05
N VAL A 340 2.58 -17.68 -10.39
CA VAL A 340 3.47 -17.16 -9.32
C VAL A 340 4.42 -16.10 -9.87
N PHE A 341 5.02 -16.32 -11.04
CA PHE A 341 5.92 -15.36 -11.68
C PHE A 341 5.19 -14.06 -12.03
N ALA A 342 3.98 -14.16 -12.58
CA ALA A 342 3.15 -13.01 -12.89
C ALA A 342 2.83 -12.21 -11.60
N LEU A 343 2.37 -12.87 -10.54
CA LEU A 343 2.10 -12.22 -9.25
C LEU A 343 3.36 -11.55 -8.68
N ALA A 344 4.51 -12.20 -8.75
CA ALA A 344 5.78 -11.62 -8.34
C ALA A 344 6.14 -10.38 -9.18
N ALA A 345 5.94 -10.42 -10.49
CA ALA A 345 6.16 -9.28 -11.38
C ALA A 345 5.24 -8.10 -11.02
N LEU A 346 3.98 -8.34 -10.66
CA LEU A 346 3.04 -7.32 -10.17
C LEU A 346 3.57 -6.64 -8.90
N VAL A 347 4.01 -7.44 -7.93
CA VAL A 347 4.56 -6.92 -6.67
C VAL A 347 5.82 -6.10 -6.91
N ILE A 348 6.75 -6.62 -7.75
CA ILE A 348 7.99 -5.91 -8.11
C ILE A 348 7.66 -4.58 -8.81
N TYR A 349 6.72 -4.59 -9.75
CA TYR A 349 6.31 -3.38 -10.46
C TYR A 349 5.71 -2.33 -9.51
N ALA A 350 4.81 -2.75 -8.60
CA ALA A 350 4.26 -1.87 -7.56
C ALA A 350 5.35 -1.31 -6.63
N PHE A 351 6.39 -2.10 -6.32
CA PHE A 351 7.53 -1.68 -5.52
C PHE A 351 8.38 -0.64 -6.22
N LEU A 352 8.64 -0.83 -7.52
CA LEU A 352 9.35 0.15 -8.35
C LEU A 352 8.57 1.47 -8.46
N ILE A 353 7.25 1.43 -8.62
CA ILE A 353 6.41 2.64 -8.59
C ILE A 353 6.58 3.38 -7.26
N SER A 354 6.52 2.64 -6.15
CA SER A 354 6.56 3.20 -4.80
C SER A 354 7.93 3.82 -4.50
N LEU A 355 9.03 3.11 -4.77
CA LEU A 355 10.40 3.60 -4.52
C LEU A 355 10.78 4.81 -5.37
N ASN A 356 10.21 4.93 -6.57
CA ASN A 356 10.46 6.04 -7.48
C ASN A 356 9.78 7.35 -7.07
N GLN A 357 8.96 7.34 -6.01
CA GLN A 357 8.28 8.52 -5.50
C GLN A 357 9.23 9.45 -4.74
N LYS A 358 9.30 10.71 -5.19
CA LYS A 358 10.06 11.77 -4.52
C LYS A 358 9.36 12.26 -3.24
N ASN A 359 8.04 12.28 -3.26
CA ASN A 359 7.21 12.69 -2.13
C ASN A 359 7.21 11.62 -1.02
N GLN A 360 7.64 11.98 0.18
CA GLN A 360 7.65 11.10 1.36
C GLN A 360 6.27 10.47 1.67
N LEU A 361 5.17 11.22 1.56
CA LEU A 361 3.83 10.68 1.78
C LEU A 361 3.46 9.68 0.68
N GLY A 362 3.71 10.03 -0.59
CA GLY A 362 3.44 9.16 -1.73
C GLY A 362 4.22 7.85 -1.65
N LEU A 363 5.50 7.93 -1.28
CA LEU A 363 6.33 6.76 -0.99
C LEU A 363 5.70 5.87 0.09
N MET A 364 5.28 6.44 1.24
CA MET A 364 4.75 5.63 2.34
C MET A 364 3.38 5.01 2.01
N VAL A 365 2.50 5.74 1.34
CA VAL A 365 1.19 5.20 0.90
C VAL A 365 1.39 4.07 -0.12
N GLY A 366 2.28 4.28 -1.11
CA GLY A 366 2.61 3.25 -2.11
C GLY A 366 3.26 2.03 -1.48
N MET A 367 4.22 2.22 -0.57
CA MET A 367 4.86 1.12 0.17
C MET A 367 3.86 0.36 1.04
N GLY A 368 2.91 1.03 1.68
CA GLY A 368 1.85 0.36 2.43
C GLY A 368 1.03 -0.60 1.56
N CYS A 369 0.57 -0.13 0.40
CA CYS A 369 -0.17 -0.96 -0.56
C CYS A 369 0.70 -2.11 -1.10
N THR A 370 1.95 -1.82 -1.46
CA THR A 370 2.85 -2.81 -2.06
C THR A 370 3.27 -3.90 -1.07
N LEU A 371 3.56 -3.55 0.20
CA LEU A 371 3.91 -4.53 1.22
C LEU A 371 2.78 -5.52 1.46
N ILE A 372 1.52 -5.07 1.41
CA ILE A 372 0.36 -5.95 1.51
C ILE A 372 0.31 -6.92 0.34
N LEU A 373 0.41 -6.42 -0.90
CA LEU A 373 0.43 -7.27 -2.09
C LEU A 373 1.54 -8.33 -1.99
N GLY A 374 2.76 -7.91 -1.62
CA GLY A 374 3.90 -8.81 -1.46
C GLY A 374 3.70 -9.88 -0.39
N VAL A 375 3.25 -9.47 0.81
CA VAL A 375 3.00 -10.42 1.91
C VAL A 375 1.89 -11.42 1.55
N GLN A 376 0.80 -10.97 0.92
CA GLN A 376 -0.28 -11.86 0.49
C GLN A 376 0.17 -12.84 -0.61
N VAL A 377 0.98 -12.41 -1.58
CA VAL A 377 1.53 -13.30 -2.61
C VAL A 377 2.48 -14.34 -2.00
N VAL A 378 3.40 -13.91 -1.13
CA VAL A 378 4.36 -14.82 -0.48
C VAL A 378 3.64 -15.84 0.41
N LEU A 379 2.78 -15.37 1.31
CA LEU A 379 2.04 -16.25 2.20
C LEU A 379 1.06 -17.13 1.43
N GLY A 380 0.34 -16.58 0.46
CA GLY A 380 -0.67 -17.32 -0.31
C GLY A 380 -0.02 -18.45 -1.11
N THR A 381 1.12 -18.17 -1.75
CA THR A 381 1.90 -19.20 -2.46
C THR A 381 2.39 -20.29 -1.49
N ALA A 382 2.95 -19.89 -0.34
CA ALA A 382 3.49 -20.83 0.63
C ALA A 382 2.40 -21.70 1.28
N VAL A 383 1.22 -21.15 1.58
CA VAL A 383 0.08 -21.91 2.10
C VAL A 383 -0.48 -22.86 1.05
N ASN A 384 -0.63 -22.42 -0.21
CA ASN A 384 -1.17 -23.25 -1.29
C ASN A 384 -0.35 -24.52 -1.55
N PHE A 385 0.96 -24.48 -1.32
CA PHE A 385 1.86 -25.62 -1.49
C PHE A 385 2.28 -26.28 -0.16
N GLY A 386 1.61 -25.97 0.95
CA GLY A 386 1.84 -26.63 2.25
C GLY A 386 3.16 -26.27 2.93
N CYS A 387 3.85 -25.22 2.50
CA CYS A 387 5.07 -24.72 3.15
C CYS A 387 4.79 -23.93 4.43
N LEU A 388 3.55 -23.45 4.60
CA LEU A 388 3.07 -22.77 5.80
C LEU A 388 1.75 -23.38 6.27
N PRO A 389 1.37 -23.17 7.55
CA PRO A 389 0.12 -23.67 8.07
C PRO A 389 -1.11 -23.18 7.29
N ASP A 390 -2.16 -24.01 7.22
CA ASP A 390 -3.47 -23.66 6.67
C ASP A 390 -4.02 -22.41 7.35
N THR A 391 -4.11 -21.34 6.55
CA THR A 391 -4.54 -20.02 6.97
C THR A 391 -5.27 -19.32 5.84
N ILE A 392 -6.18 -18.41 6.20
CA ILE A 392 -6.95 -17.64 5.22
C ILE A 392 -6.09 -16.54 4.63
N VAL A 393 -5.54 -16.81 3.45
CA VAL A 393 -4.75 -15.89 2.64
C VAL A 393 -5.38 -15.82 1.26
N VAL A 394 -5.51 -14.60 0.73
CA VAL A 394 -6.15 -14.38 -0.56
C VAL A 394 -5.11 -13.85 -1.54
N LEU A 395 -5.00 -14.49 -2.71
CA LEU A 395 -4.07 -14.07 -3.74
C LEU A 395 -4.69 -12.92 -4.55
N PRO A 396 -3.93 -11.84 -4.84
CA PRO A 396 -4.43 -10.73 -5.65
C PRO A 396 -5.00 -11.22 -6.98
N PHE A 397 -6.24 -10.84 -7.27
CA PHE A 397 -6.97 -11.10 -8.52
C PHE A 397 -7.26 -12.57 -8.88
N LEU A 398 -6.57 -13.54 -8.28
CA LEU A 398 -6.86 -14.98 -8.49
C LEU A 398 -7.97 -15.48 -7.56
N THR A 399 -7.88 -15.15 -6.27
CA THR A 399 -8.87 -15.59 -5.29
C THR A 399 -10.17 -14.81 -5.49
N GLY A 400 -11.28 -15.54 -5.58
CA GLY A 400 -12.62 -14.97 -5.76
C GLY A 400 -13.11 -14.21 -4.52
N GLY A 401 -14.10 -13.35 -4.73
CA GLY A 401 -14.80 -12.67 -3.64
C GLY A 401 -14.96 -11.18 -3.86
N GLY A 402 -16.12 -10.65 -3.50
CA GLY A 402 -16.45 -9.23 -3.66
C GLY A 402 -15.56 -8.33 -2.80
N SER A 403 -15.42 -8.63 -1.51
CA SER A 403 -14.57 -7.83 -0.62
C SER A 403 -13.09 -7.90 -1.03
N VAL A 404 -12.65 -9.07 -1.52
CA VAL A 404 -11.30 -9.29 -2.05
C VAL A 404 -11.03 -8.37 -3.23
N THR A 405 -11.92 -8.42 -4.23
CA THR A 405 -11.83 -7.66 -5.47
C THR A 405 -11.87 -6.15 -5.22
N VAL A 406 -12.81 -5.68 -4.39
CA VAL A 406 -12.94 -4.25 -4.04
C VAL A 406 -11.69 -3.76 -3.32
N THR A 407 -11.16 -4.52 -2.36
CA THR A 407 -10.00 -4.08 -1.59
C THR A 407 -8.72 -4.02 -2.43
N TYR A 408 -8.47 -5.01 -3.29
CA TYR A 408 -7.35 -4.94 -4.23
C TYR A 408 -7.50 -3.81 -5.24
N SER A 409 -8.73 -3.52 -5.68
CA SER A 409 -9.03 -2.36 -6.53
C SER A 409 -8.70 -1.04 -5.83
N ILE A 410 -8.92 -0.93 -4.51
CA ILE A 410 -8.49 0.23 -3.72
C ILE A 410 -6.96 0.33 -3.70
N PHE A 411 -6.25 -0.77 -3.44
CA PHE A 411 -4.78 -0.75 -3.40
C PHE A 411 -4.17 -0.33 -4.74
N ILE A 412 -4.67 -0.88 -5.86
CA ILE A 412 -4.19 -0.47 -7.19
C ILE A 412 -4.61 0.98 -7.49
N GLY A 413 -5.84 1.39 -7.13
CA GLY A 413 -6.30 2.77 -7.30
C GLY A 413 -5.41 3.77 -6.55
N LEU A 414 -5.00 3.44 -5.33
CA LEU A 414 -4.06 4.24 -4.54
C LEU A 414 -2.66 4.28 -5.16
N LEU A 415 -2.13 3.14 -5.63
CA LEU A 415 -0.84 3.08 -6.32
C LEU A 415 -0.85 3.92 -7.61
N LEU A 416 -1.94 3.87 -8.38
CA LEU A 416 -2.14 4.70 -9.57
C LEU A 416 -2.25 6.18 -9.21
N SER A 417 -2.98 6.53 -8.14
CA SER A 417 -3.06 7.91 -7.65
C SER A 417 -1.68 8.45 -7.26
N VAL A 418 -0.88 7.64 -6.57
CA VAL A 418 0.51 7.95 -6.19
C VAL A 418 1.38 8.15 -7.44
N SER A 419 1.38 7.20 -8.38
CA SER A 419 2.15 7.31 -9.61
C SER A 419 1.76 8.55 -10.43
N ARG A 420 0.46 8.83 -10.53
CA ARG A 420 -0.08 9.95 -11.30
C ARG A 420 0.35 11.32 -10.79
N ASN A 421 0.48 11.48 -9.48
CA ASN A 421 0.82 12.77 -8.86
C ASN A 421 2.34 12.90 -8.55
N ARG A 422 3.17 11.97 -9.03
CA ARG A 422 4.63 11.93 -8.79
C ARG A 422 5.34 13.25 -9.10
N ASP A 423 4.99 13.86 -10.23
CA ASP A 423 5.64 15.09 -10.73
C ASP A 423 4.86 16.36 -10.37
N VAL A 424 3.68 16.22 -9.74
CA VAL A 424 2.81 17.34 -9.35
C VAL A 424 3.11 17.78 -7.91
N LEU A 425 3.38 16.82 -7.01
CA LEU A 425 3.56 17.08 -5.59
C LEU A 425 5.04 17.05 -5.21
N SER A 426 5.67 18.21 -5.08
CA SER A 426 7.02 18.30 -4.53
C SER A 426 6.98 18.21 -2.99
N ASP A 427 7.87 17.41 -2.40
CA ASP A 427 8.05 17.26 -0.93
C ASP A 427 8.62 18.55 -0.27
N ARG A 428 8.66 19.67 -1.01
CA ARG A 428 9.25 20.95 -0.56
C ARG A 428 8.32 21.74 0.39
N LEU A 429 7.16 21.18 0.73
CA LEU A 429 6.17 21.78 1.64
C LEU A 429 6.40 21.51 3.13
N TYR A 430 7.62 21.15 3.54
CA TYR A 430 8.04 21.19 4.94
C TYR A 430 9.26 22.10 5.13
N ARG A 431 8.99 23.40 5.32
CA ARG A 431 9.93 24.38 5.93
C ARG A 431 9.33 24.90 7.25
N PRO A 432 9.53 24.25 8.41
CA PRO A 432 9.41 24.95 9.68
C PRO A 432 10.68 25.75 9.85
N GLY A 433 10.54 27.07 9.91
CA GLY A 433 11.64 27.93 10.36
C GLY A 433 12.29 28.83 9.32
N TRP A 434 11.67 29.10 8.17
CA TRP A 434 12.12 30.24 7.35
C TRP A 434 11.82 31.60 8.02
N GLN A 435 10.74 31.71 8.79
CA GLN A 435 10.55 32.84 9.72
C GLN A 435 11.66 32.92 10.79
N GLY A 436 12.21 31.77 11.23
CA GLY A 436 13.27 31.72 12.25
C GLY A 436 14.68 32.02 11.73
N ARG A 437 14.95 31.93 10.42
CA ARG A 437 16.22 32.35 9.81
C ARG A 437 16.19 33.82 9.41
N ILE A 438 15.07 34.32 8.88
CA ILE A 438 14.88 35.76 8.61
C ILE A 438 14.96 36.54 9.92
N MET A 439 14.28 36.11 10.99
CA MET A 439 14.39 36.76 12.30
C MET A 439 15.80 36.70 12.90
N ARG A 440 16.59 35.65 12.60
CA ARG A 440 17.99 35.52 13.08
C ARG A 440 18.94 36.42 12.29
N VAL A 441 18.69 36.62 11.00
CA VAL A 441 19.45 37.55 10.15
C VAL A 441 19.06 39.00 10.45
N GLU A 442 17.78 39.28 10.69
CA GLU A 442 17.29 40.60 11.14
C GLU A 442 17.77 40.94 12.56
N SER A 443 17.82 39.98 13.48
CA SER A 443 18.37 40.21 14.82
C SER A 443 19.88 40.43 14.79
N LEU A 444 20.61 39.79 13.87
CA LEU A 444 22.05 40.02 13.68
C LEU A 444 22.35 41.35 12.97
N LYS A 445 21.44 41.87 12.13
CA LYS A 445 21.53 43.22 11.56
C LYS A 445 21.26 44.30 12.63
N LYS A 446 20.21 44.12 13.47
CA LYS A 446 19.89 45.04 14.59
C LYS A 446 20.91 45.08 15.73
N MET A 447 21.88 44.17 15.77
CA MET A 447 22.99 44.19 16.75
C MET A 447 24.26 44.83 16.19
N LYS A 448 24.27 45.23 14.90
CA LYS A 448 25.40 45.89 14.24
C LYS A 448 25.16 47.37 13.94
N ASP A 449 23.94 47.85 14.18
CA ASP A 449 23.56 49.27 14.31
C ASP A 449 23.41 49.59 15.80
#